data_AF-A0A4P5S841-F1
#
_entry.id   AF-A0A4P5S841-F1
#
_cell.length_a   1.000
_cell.length_b   1.000
_cell.length_c   1.000
_cell.angle_alpha   90.00
_cell.angle_beta   90.00
_cell.angle_gamma   90.00
#
_symmetry.space_group_name_H-M   'P 1'
#
loop_
_entity.id
_entity.type
_entity.pdbx_description
1 polymer ?
#
loop_
_entity_poly.entity_id
_entity_poly.type
_entity_poly.pdbx_seq_one_letter_code
_entity_poly.pdbx_strand_id
1 'polypeptide(L)'
;MIRSHGAGSLRAEDAGSTVSLAGWVASRRDHGGVAFLDLRDASGVVQVVVRDTAIAHALRDEYCLKITGTVQLRPSGNENADLATGAI
;
A
#
# COMPACT_ATOMS: atom_id res chain seq x y z
N MET A 1 -4.24 -3.27 -18.99
CA MET A 1 -3.83 -2.00 -18.32
C MET A 1 -2.89 -2.35 -17.18
N ILE A 2 -1.85 -1.54 -16.90
CA ILE A 2 -0.86 -1.87 -15.85
C ILE A 2 -1.36 -1.55 -14.42
N ARG A 3 -2.29 -0.59 -14.31
CA ARG A 3 -2.97 -0.19 -13.06
C ARG A 3 -4.49 -0.33 -13.22
N SER A 4 -5.16 -0.56 -12.10
CA SER A 4 -6.63 -0.53 -11.98
C SER A 4 -7.14 0.75 -11.33
N HIS A 5 -6.36 1.33 -10.40
CA HIS A 5 -6.70 2.50 -9.61
C HIS A 5 -5.45 3.38 -9.41
N GLY A 6 -5.65 4.63 -8.97
CA GLY A 6 -4.57 5.45 -8.44
C GLY A 6 -4.28 5.07 -6.99
N ALA A 7 -3.02 5.15 -6.56
CA ALA A 7 -2.67 4.86 -5.17
C ALA A 7 -3.47 5.72 -4.17
N GLY A 8 -3.57 7.03 -4.41
CA GLY A 8 -4.28 7.97 -3.53
C GLY A 8 -5.81 7.98 -3.66
N SER A 9 -6.40 7.20 -4.58
CA SER A 9 -7.84 7.21 -4.81
C SER A 9 -8.62 6.23 -3.95
N LEU A 10 -7.96 5.26 -3.29
CA LEU A 10 -8.63 4.20 -2.54
C LEU A 10 -9.32 4.73 -1.27
N ARG A 11 -10.49 4.19 -0.95
CA ARG A 11 -11.34 4.56 0.19
C ARG A 11 -11.87 3.31 0.90
N ALA A 12 -12.53 3.53 2.04
CA ALA A 12 -13.13 2.45 2.83
C ALA A 12 -14.16 1.62 2.05
N GLU A 13 -14.87 2.24 1.09
CA GLU A 13 -15.82 1.56 0.21
C GLU A 13 -15.18 0.55 -0.76
N ASP A 14 -13.87 0.65 -1.01
CA ASP A 14 -13.14 -0.30 -1.85
C ASP A 14 -12.76 -1.58 -1.11
N ALA A 15 -12.97 -1.66 0.21
CA ALA A 15 -12.58 -2.79 1.03
C ALA A 15 -13.16 -4.12 0.50
N GLY A 16 -12.31 -5.15 0.45
CA GLY A 16 -12.63 -6.46 -0.14
C GLY A 16 -12.34 -6.58 -1.63
N SER A 17 -12.10 -5.46 -2.34
CA SER A 17 -11.76 -5.48 -3.76
C SER A 17 -10.29 -5.84 -4.00
N THR A 18 -10.03 -6.61 -5.06
CA THR A 18 -8.67 -6.84 -5.56
C THR A 18 -8.28 -5.76 -6.54
N VAL A 19 -7.18 -5.06 -6.26
CA VAL A 19 -6.68 -3.95 -7.08
C VAL A 19 -5.24 -4.21 -7.51
N SER A 20 -4.88 -3.67 -8.68
CA SER A 20 -3.50 -3.50 -9.11
C SER A 20 -3.10 -2.02 -9.07
N LEU A 21 -2.02 -1.72 -8.38
CA LEU A 21 -1.40 -0.41 -8.26
C LEU A 21 0.02 -0.44 -8.85
N ALA A 22 0.52 0.71 -9.28
CA ALA A 22 1.92 0.86 -9.67
C ALA A 22 2.43 2.25 -9.29
N GLY A 23 3.63 2.31 -8.74
CA GLY A 23 4.21 3.53 -8.19
C GLY A 23 5.57 3.27 -7.55
N TRP A 24 6.02 4.20 -6.71
CA TRP A 24 7.30 4.15 -6.02
C TRP A 24 7.12 3.93 -4.52
N VAL A 25 8.01 3.16 -3.91
CA VAL A 25 8.07 3.01 -2.46
C VAL A 25 8.57 4.32 -1.83
N ALA A 26 7.69 5.13 -1.28
CA ALA A 26 8.04 6.37 -0.61
C ALA A 26 8.75 6.14 0.72
N SER A 27 8.35 5.10 1.44
CA SER A 27 8.99 4.68 2.68
C SER A 27 8.76 3.18 2.91
N ARG A 28 9.69 2.53 3.62
CA ARG A 28 9.56 1.15 4.11
C ARG A 28 9.75 1.09 5.61
N ARG A 29 8.85 0.36 6.29
CA ARG A 29 8.94 0.02 7.71
C ARG A 29 8.85 -1.50 7.87
N ASP A 30 9.59 -2.05 8.83
CA ASP A 30 9.62 -3.49 9.12
C ASP A 30 9.11 -3.74 10.53
N HIS A 31 8.21 -4.73 10.68
CA HIS A 31 7.74 -5.17 11.99
C HIS A 31 7.65 -6.70 12.02
N GLY A 32 8.74 -7.35 12.46
CA GLY A 32 8.75 -8.79 12.73
C GLY A 32 8.50 -9.65 11.48
N GLY A 33 9.04 -9.25 10.32
CA GLY A 33 8.89 -10.00 9.07
C GLY A 33 7.69 -9.57 8.21
N VAL A 34 6.94 -8.55 8.65
CA VAL A 34 5.95 -7.87 7.82
C VAL A 34 6.53 -6.53 7.37
N ALA A 35 6.57 -6.30 6.06
CA ALA A 35 6.96 -5.01 5.51
C ALA A 35 5.73 -4.13 5.26
N PHE A 36 5.80 -2.90 5.74
CA PHE A 36 4.85 -1.84 5.48
C PHE A 36 5.49 -0.87 4.51
N LEU A 37 4.86 -0.65 3.36
CA LEU A 37 5.33 0.26 2.34
C LEU A 37 4.32 1.40 2.21
N ASP A 38 4.81 2.61 2.08
CA ASP A 38 4.00 3.69 1.55
C ASP A 38 4.22 3.72 0.03
N LEU A 39 3.24 3.27 -0.76
CA LEU A 39 3.30 3.30 -2.21
C LEU A 39 2.74 4.63 -2.71
N ARG A 40 3.57 5.37 -3.45
CA ARG A 40 3.25 6.71 -3.98
C ARG A 40 3.12 6.67 -5.49
N ASP A 41 2.08 7.31 -6.01
CA ASP A 41 2.00 7.74 -7.40
C ASP A 41 1.50 9.20 -7.47
N ALA A 42 1.22 9.70 -8.68
CA ALA A 42 0.77 11.08 -8.87
C ALA A 42 -0.57 11.40 -8.19
N SER A 43 -1.38 10.40 -7.84
CA SER A 43 -2.67 10.60 -7.16
C SER A 43 -2.55 10.67 -5.64
N GLY A 44 -1.42 10.24 -5.07
CA GLY A 44 -1.18 10.25 -3.62
C GLY A 44 -0.46 9.00 -3.14
N VAL A 45 -0.67 8.68 -1.86
CA VAL A 45 0.01 7.60 -1.13
C VAL A 45 -1.01 6.60 -0.60
N VAL A 46 -0.65 5.32 -0.58
CA VAL A 46 -1.39 4.26 0.12
C VAL A 46 -0.44 3.31 0.84
N GLN A 47 -0.87 2.77 1.97
CA GLN A 47 -0.10 1.74 2.66
C GLN A 47 -0.29 0.38 1.97
N VAL A 48 0.81 -0.34 1.78
CA VAL A 48 0.82 -1.73 1.33
C VAL A 48 1.49 -2.56 2.42
N VAL A 49 0.83 -3.64 2.83
CA VAL A 49 1.36 -4.60 3.81
C VAL A 49 1.78 -5.87 3.09
N VAL A 50 3.07 -6.18 3.13
CA VAL A 50 3.65 -7.37 2.52
C VAL A 50 4.00 -8.37 3.62
N ARG A 51 3.29 -9.50 3.64
CA ARG A 51 3.46 -10.58 4.63
C ARG A 51 4.38 -11.71 4.15
N ASP A 52 4.75 -11.72 2.87
CA ASP A 52 5.69 -12.68 2.32
C ASP A 52 7.13 -12.24 2.64
N THR A 53 7.75 -12.94 3.59
CA THR A 53 9.09 -12.65 4.09
C THR A 53 10.17 -12.83 3.01
N ALA A 54 9.96 -13.69 2.02
CA ALA A 54 10.93 -13.96 0.97
C ALA A 54 11.13 -12.73 0.06
N ILE A 55 10.09 -11.93 -0.16
CA ILE A 55 10.16 -10.72 -0.97
C ILE A 55 10.34 -9.44 -0.12
N ALA A 56 9.75 -9.40 1.08
CA ALA A 56 9.72 -8.20 1.93
C ALA A 56 11.10 -7.65 2.30
N HIS A 57 12.10 -8.53 2.43
CA HIS A 57 13.47 -8.18 2.78
C HIS A 57 14.25 -7.48 1.65
N ALA A 58 13.85 -7.68 0.39
CA ALA A 58 14.55 -7.13 -0.77
C ALA A 58 14.04 -5.74 -1.17
N LEU A 59 12.84 -5.36 -0.74
CA LEU A 59 12.22 -4.08 -1.08
C LEU A 59 12.97 -2.90 -0.43
N ARG A 60 13.16 -1.81 -1.16
CA ARG A 60 13.84 -0.60 -0.70
C ARG A 60 13.03 0.63 -1.10
N ASP A 61 13.37 1.75 -0.48
CA ASP A 61 12.84 3.05 -0.85
C ASP A 61 13.15 3.36 -2.34
N GLU A 62 12.21 4.06 -2.97
CA GLU A 62 12.20 4.47 -4.38
C GLU A 62 12.23 3.31 -5.40
N TYR A 63 11.99 2.06 -4.97
CA TYR A 63 11.69 0.97 -5.92
C TYR A 63 10.39 1.26 -6.67
N CYS A 64 10.44 1.12 -8.00
CA CYS A 64 9.25 1.17 -8.86
C CYS A 64 8.61 -0.23 -8.89
N LEU A 65 7.38 -0.33 -8.38
CA LEU A 65 6.70 -1.60 -8.20
C LEU A 65 5.34 -1.60 -8.90
N LYS A 66 4.95 -2.78 -9.36
CA LYS A 66 3.54 -3.13 -9.62
C LYS A 66 3.10 -4.11 -8.55
N ILE A 67 2.02 -3.79 -7.85
CA ILE A 67 1.48 -4.59 -6.75
C ILE A 67 0.04 -4.95 -7.06
N THR A 68 -0.31 -6.21 -6.85
CA THR A 68 -1.71 -6.66 -6.82
C THR A 68 -2.02 -7.16 -5.43
N GLY A 69 -3.14 -6.70 -4.86
CA GLY A 69 -3.56 -7.09 -3.51
C GLY A 69 -5.01 -6.76 -3.24
N THR A 70 -5.50 -7.18 -2.08
CA THR A 70 -6.88 -6.92 -1.64
C THR A 70 -6.89 -5.73 -0.70
N VAL A 71 -7.78 -4.77 -0.94
CA VAL A 71 -7.98 -3.62 -0.05
C VAL A 71 -8.60 -4.11 1.25
N GLN A 72 -8.04 -3.70 2.38
CA GLN A 72 -8.53 -4.04 3.72
C GLN A 72 -8.66 -2.77 4.54
N LEU A 73 -9.66 -2.72 5.42
CA LEU A 73 -9.70 -1.68 6.45
C LEU A 73 -8.51 -1.85 7.38
N ARG A 74 -7.91 -0.73 7.78
CA ARG A 74 -6.91 -0.78 8.84
C ARG A 74 -7.56 -1.26 10.14
N PRO A 75 -6.80 -2.00 10.98
CA PRO A 75 -7.26 -2.31 12.32
C PRO A 75 -7.58 -1.03 13.10
N SER A 76 -8.58 -1.11 13.97
CA SER A 76 -8.94 0.00 14.86
C SER A 76 -7.73 0.51 15.64
N GLY A 77 -7.50 1.83 15.59
CA GLY A 77 -6.36 2.51 16.19
C GLY A 77 -5.15 2.67 15.28
N ASN A 78 -5.15 2.08 14.07
CA ASN A 78 -4.08 2.21 13.08
C ASN A 78 -4.46 3.10 11.88
N GLU A 79 -5.65 3.71 11.91
CA GLU A 79 -6.07 4.69 10.93
C GLU A 79 -5.13 5.90 10.94
N ASN A 80 -4.86 6.45 9.75
CA ASN A 80 -4.03 7.65 9.61
C ASN A 80 -4.86 8.83 9.08
N ALA A 81 -5.28 9.74 9.95
CA ALA A 81 -6.10 10.89 9.58
C ALA A 81 -5.41 11.88 8.62
N ASP A 82 -4.08 11.85 8.51
CA ASP A 82 -3.32 12.72 7.63
C ASP A 82 -3.31 12.25 6.16
N LEU A 83 -3.80 11.02 5.89
CA LEU A 83 -3.87 10.44 4.55
C LEU A 83 -5.31 10.25 4.10
N ALA A 84 -5.61 10.63 2.86
CA ALA A 84 -6.92 10.38 2.24
C ALA A 84 -7.27 8.88 2.14
N THR A 85 -6.24 8.02 2.11
CA THR A 85 -6.32 6.56 2.11
C THR A 85 -6.17 5.96 3.50
N GLY A 86 -6.09 6.78 4.56
CA GLY A 86 -5.65 6.34 5.87
C GLY A 86 -6.59 5.41 6.63
N ALA A 87 -7.81 5.20 6.13
CA ALA A 87 -8.73 4.18 6.64
C ALA A 87 -8.43 2.77 6.10
N ILE A 88 -7.60 2.64 5.05
CA ILE A 88 -7.23 1.39 4.38
C ILE A 88 -5.70 1.15 4.33
#